data_AF-A0A319CDE9-F1
#
_entry.id   AF-A0A319CDE9-F1
#
_cell.length_a   1.000
_cell.length_b   1.000
_cell.length_c   1.000
_cell.angle_alpha   90.00
_cell.angle_beta   90.00
_cell.angle_gamma   90.00
#
_symmetry.space_group_name_H-M   'P 1'
#
loop_
_entity.id
_entity.type
_entity.pdbx_description
1 polymer ?
#
loop_
_entity_poly.entity_id
_entity_poly.type
_entity_poly.pdbx_seq_one_letter_code
_entity_poly.pdbx_strand_id
1 'polypeptide(L)'
;QYLTVAETVQIFNQFQSKWIRNGQVLWSGIPFDKAQKWADKHNLQTLTIAMGPLMDKRNPLCLRPRKTYLQWSQYIHGASAVFAWHIARFEKVILLSWPPPQRLHPSGLSSYQSIEEPIIQGLLGHCAVQQILTVHPTVPEAEEFQYEIWPNDKSSTWVKQF
;
A
#
# COMPACT_ATOMS: atom_id res chain seq x y z
N GLN A 1 18.72 -8.35 -7.39
CA GLN A 1 18.58 -6.88 -7.32
C GLN A 1 17.13 -6.53 -7.67
N TYR A 2 16.44 -5.75 -6.84
CA TYR A 2 15.01 -5.42 -7.05
C TYR A 2 14.81 -4.20 -7.98
N LEU A 3 15.56 -3.13 -7.74
CA LEU A 3 15.59 -1.92 -8.58
C LEU A 3 17.02 -1.54 -8.93
N THR A 4 17.19 -0.97 -10.12
CA THR A 4 18.36 -0.16 -10.47
C THR A 4 18.25 1.24 -9.88
N VAL A 5 19.38 1.94 -9.74
CA VAL A 5 19.40 3.32 -9.24
C VAL A 5 18.51 4.24 -10.10
N ALA A 6 18.55 4.09 -11.42
CA ALA A 6 17.74 4.87 -12.34
C ALA A 6 16.23 4.65 -12.14
N GLU A 7 15.81 3.40 -11.93
CA GLU A 7 14.41 3.07 -11.63
C GLU A 7 13.97 3.66 -10.29
N THR A 8 14.82 3.58 -9.27
CA THR A 8 14.55 4.19 -7.95
C THR A 8 14.37 5.70 -8.08
N VAL A 9 15.27 6.40 -8.78
CA VAL A 9 15.16 7.85 -9.00
C VAL A 9 13.86 8.20 -9.75
N GLN A 10 13.50 7.43 -10.78
CA GLN A 10 12.28 7.66 -11.54
C GLN A 10 11.02 7.52 -10.66
N ILE A 11 10.96 6.47 -9.84
CA ILE A 11 9.85 6.25 -8.90
C ILE A 11 9.77 7.39 -7.87
N PHE A 12 10.91 7.82 -7.33
CA PHE A 12 10.93 8.94 -6.38
C PHE A 12 10.42 10.25 -6.98
N ASN A 13 10.88 10.59 -8.19
CA ASN A 13 10.41 11.79 -8.90
C ASN A 13 8.91 11.72 -9.18
N GLN A 14 8.43 10.54 -9.56
CA GLN A 14 7.00 10.30 -9.78
C GLN A 14 6.19 10.55 -8.51
N PHE A 15 6.63 10.03 -7.35
CA PHE A 15 5.98 10.29 -6.07
C PHE A 15 5.98 11.77 -5.73
N GLN A 16 7.11 12.46 -5.81
CA GLN A 16 7.20 13.89 -5.51
C GLN A 16 6.24 14.78 -6.32
N SER A 17 5.92 14.38 -7.56
CA SER A 17 5.08 15.19 -8.45
C SER A 17 3.58 15.20 -8.10
N LYS A 18 3.06 14.10 -7.54
CA LYS A 18 1.62 13.87 -7.36
C LYS A 18 1.25 13.29 -5.99
N TRP A 19 2.16 13.32 -5.02
CA TRP A 19 1.91 12.77 -3.70
C TRP A 19 0.79 13.51 -2.97
N ILE A 20 -0.18 12.76 -2.45
CA ILE A 20 -1.17 13.29 -1.51
C ILE A 20 -0.67 12.98 -0.11
N ARG A 21 -0.36 14.00 0.69
CA ARG A 21 0.10 13.80 2.08
C ARG A 21 -0.95 12.99 2.87
N ASN A 22 -0.52 11.90 3.52
CA ASN A 22 -1.40 10.95 4.24
C ASN A 22 -2.52 10.35 3.37
N GLY A 23 -2.37 10.40 2.05
CA GLY A 23 -3.37 9.97 1.08
C GLY A 23 -3.12 8.56 0.55
N GLN A 24 -2.30 7.76 1.23
CA GLN A 24 -1.85 6.46 0.73
C GLN A 24 -2.66 5.31 1.30
N VAL A 25 -2.87 4.32 0.44
CA VAL A 25 -3.66 3.12 0.71
C VAL A 25 -2.82 1.89 0.40
N LEU A 26 -2.59 1.09 1.44
CA LEU A 26 -2.06 -0.26 1.37
C LEU A 26 -3.24 -1.25 1.38
N TRP A 27 -3.00 -2.49 0.95
CA TRP A 27 -4.04 -3.50 0.97
C TRP A 27 -3.46 -4.90 1.13
N SER A 28 -4.20 -5.78 1.80
CA SER A 28 -3.84 -7.19 1.96
C SER A 28 -5.09 -8.07 2.03
N GLY A 29 -5.01 -9.26 1.45
CA GLY A 29 -6.08 -10.26 1.49
C GLY A 29 -7.27 -9.98 0.55
N ILE A 30 -7.59 -8.71 0.26
CA ILE A 30 -8.72 -8.34 -0.60
C ILE A 30 -8.35 -8.30 -2.10
N PRO A 31 -9.33 -8.47 -3.02
CA PRO A 31 -9.10 -8.28 -4.45
C PRO A 31 -8.61 -6.87 -4.80
N PHE A 32 -7.64 -6.78 -5.72
CA PHE A 32 -7.04 -5.51 -6.14
C PHE A 32 -8.07 -4.54 -6.74
N ASP A 33 -9.06 -5.03 -7.49
CA ASP A 33 -10.09 -4.17 -8.09
C ASP A 33 -10.97 -3.49 -7.04
N LYS A 34 -11.23 -4.16 -5.90
CA LYS A 34 -11.94 -3.55 -4.76
C LYS A 34 -11.07 -2.50 -4.07
N ALA A 35 -9.80 -2.80 -3.82
CA ALA A 35 -8.86 -1.85 -3.21
C ALA A 35 -8.72 -0.57 -4.05
N GLN A 36 -8.57 -0.75 -5.37
CA GLN A 36 -8.45 0.33 -6.34
C GLN A 36 -9.72 1.18 -6.39
N LYS A 37 -10.91 0.57 -6.52
CA LYS A 37 -12.20 1.29 -6.51
C LYS A 37 -12.42 2.08 -5.23
N TRP A 38 -12.09 1.50 -4.07
CA TRP A 38 -12.22 2.20 -2.80
C TRP A 38 -11.27 3.40 -2.72
N ALA A 39 -10.02 3.25 -3.15
CA ALA A 39 -9.07 4.36 -3.20
C ALA A 39 -9.53 5.48 -4.15
N ASP A 40 -10.04 5.12 -5.34
CA ASP A 40 -10.56 6.08 -6.32
C ASP A 40 -11.77 6.85 -5.77
N LYS A 41 -12.73 6.17 -5.12
CA LYS A 41 -13.91 6.77 -4.47
C LYS A 41 -13.49 7.84 -3.44
N HIS A 42 -12.39 7.61 -2.72
CA HIS A 42 -11.91 8.47 -1.65
C HIS A 42 -10.82 9.47 -2.09
N ASN A 43 -10.48 9.51 -3.38
CA ASN A 43 -9.39 10.33 -3.89
C ASN A 43 -8.05 10.05 -3.19
N LEU A 44 -7.75 8.77 -2.96
CA LEU A 44 -6.55 8.26 -2.31
C LEU A 44 -5.68 7.46 -3.31
N GLN A 45 -4.48 7.10 -2.88
CA GLN A 45 -3.42 6.56 -3.74
C GLN A 45 -2.96 5.18 -3.29
N THR A 46 -3.29 4.15 -4.07
CA THR A 46 -2.55 2.88 -4.05
C THR A 46 -1.16 3.06 -4.69
N LEU A 47 -0.27 2.08 -4.53
CA LEU A 47 1.01 2.05 -5.26
C LEU A 47 0.80 2.28 -6.77
N THR A 48 -0.19 1.60 -7.36
CA THR A 48 -0.50 1.70 -8.80
C THR A 48 -0.87 3.13 -9.19
N ILE A 49 -1.70 3.81 -8.40
CA ILE A 49 -2.11 5.20 -8.65
C ILE A 49 -0.92 6.15 -8.50
N ALA A 50 -0.15 6.00 -7.42
CA ALA A 50 1.01 6.85 -7.14
C ALA A 50 2.09 6.72 -8.22
N MET A 51 2.33 5.52 -8.74
CA MET A 51 3.26 5.27 -9.84
C MET A 51 2.76 5.78 -11.20
N GLY A 52 1.45 5.99 -11.37
CA GLY A 52 0.86 6.68 -12.52
C GLY A 52 1.38 6.18 -13.89
N PRO A 53 2.03 7.02 -14.71
CA PRO A 53 2.59 6.63 -16.02
C PRO A 53 3.49 5.40 -16.02
N LEU A 54 4.16 5.10 -14.89
CA LEU A 54 5.05 3.94 -14.77
C LEU A 54 4.27 2.60 -14.76
N MET A 55 2.96 2.65 -14.51
CA MET A 55 2.07 1.47 -14.47
C MET A 55 1.15 1.37 -15.70
N ASP A 56 1.04 2.41 -16.52
CA ASP A 56 0.25 2.39 -17.75
C ASP A 56 1.02 1.70 -18.89
N LYS A 57 0.59 0.50 -19.28
CA LYS A 57 1.23 -0.30 -20.36
C LYS A 57 1.26 0.41 -21.73
N ARG A 58 0.42 1.43 -21.94
CA ARG A 58 0.41 2.25 -23.15
C ARG A 58 1.40 3.41 -23.09
N ASN A 59 1.86 3.75 -21.89
CA ASN A 59 2.81 4.82 -21.68
C ASN A 59 4.25 4.33 -21.92
N PRO A 60 5.08 5.07 -22.67
CA PRO A 60 6.47 4.67 -22.95
C PRO A 60 7.37 4.59 -21.70
N LEU A 61 6.96 5.21 -20.59
CA LEU A 61 7.67 5.13 -19.31
C LEU A 61 7.41 3.82 -18.56
N CYS A 62 6.36 3.08 -18.90
CA CYS A 62 6.07 1.80 -18.26
C CYS A 62 7.06 0.73 -18.72
N LEU A 63 7.79 0.15 -17.76
CA LEU A 63 8.79 -0.87 -18.05
C LEU A 63 8.21 -2.27 -18.24
N ARG A 64 6.91 -2.46 -17.99
CA ARG A 64 6.26 -3.78 -18.08
C ARG A 64 6.49 -4.51 -19.41
N PRO A 65 6.38 -3.86 -20.59
CA PRO A 65 6.59 -4.53 -21.87
C PRO A 65 8.06 -4.93 -22.11
N ARG A 66 9.01 -4.29 -21.40
CA ARG A 66 10.46 -4.51 -21.54
C ARG A 66 11.04 -5.47 -20.51
N LYS A 67 10.21 -5.97 -19.58
CA LYS A 67 10.62 -6.84 -18.48
C LYS A 67 9.96 -8.21 -18.60
N THR A 68 10.72 -9.26 -18.28
CA THR A 68 10.16 -10.59 -18.05
C THR A 68 9.21 -10.56 -16.85
N TYR A 69 8.41 -11.61 -16.68
CA TYR A 69 7.53 -11.74 -15.52
C TYR A 69 8.29 -11.61 -14.19
N LEU A 70 9.43 -12.31 -14.06
CA LEU A 70 10.26 -12.25 -12.86
C LEU A 70 10.85 -10.86 -12.62
N GLN A 71 11.39 -10.23 -13.66
CA GLN A 71 11.93 -8.87 -13.57
C GLN A 71 10.86 -7.84 -13.20
N TRP A 72 9.63 -8.01 -13.71
CA TRP A 72 8.51 -7.16 -13.35
C TRP A 72 8.09 -7.35 -11.89
N SER A 73 7.99 -8.60 -11.43
CA SER A 73 7.69 -8.89 -10.02
C SER A 73 8.74 -8.27 -9.09
N GLN A 74 10.03 -8.40 -9.42
CA GLN A 74 11.12 -7.75 -8.66
C GLN A 74 11.01 -6.22 -8.69
N TYR A 75 10.68 -5.63 -9.84
CA TYR A 75 10.46 -4.20 -9.97
C TYR A 75 9.30 -3.73 -9.08
N ILE A 76 8.17 -4.44 -9.06
CA ILE A 76 7.02 -4.11 -8.21
C ILE A 76 7.35 -4.26 -6.73
N HIS A 77 8.07 -5.30 -6.31
CA HIS A 77 8.52 -5.45 -4.92
C HIS A 77 9.43 -4.29 -4.49
N GLY A 78 10.34 -3.86 -5.35
CA GLY A 78 11.17 -2.71 -5.08
C GLY A 78 10.38 -1.39 -5.04
N ALA A 79 9.43 -1.20 -5.96
CA ALA A 79 8.56 -0.02 -5.96
C ALA A 79 7.68 0.05 -4.70
N SER A 80 7.17 -1.10 -4.25
CA SER A 80 6.44 -1.27 -2.99
C SER A 80 7.30 -0.89 -1.78
N ALA A 81 8.57 -1.30 -1.74
CA ALA A 81 9.51 -0.88 -0.70
C ALA A 81 9.76 0.65 -0.70
N VAL A 82 9.93 1.26 -1.88
CA VAL A 82 10.10 2.72 -2.01
C VAL A 82 8.84 3.47 -1.58
N PHE A 83 7.67 2.93 -1.92
CA PHE A 83 6.36 3.49 -1.53
C PHE A 83 6.16 3.46 -0.03
N ALA A 84 6.40 2.31 0.61
CA ALA A 84 6.36 2.14 2.06
C ALA A 84 7.35 3.08 2.76
N TRP A 85 8.58 3.19 2.25
CA TRP A 85 9.58 4.11 2.81
C TRP A 85 9.14 5.57 2.71
N HIS A 86 8.48 5.94 1.60
CA HIS A 86 7.97 7.30 1.43
C HIS A 86 6.80 7.57 2.39
N ILE A 87 5.89 6.61 2.57
CA ILE A 87 4.78 6.65 3.53
C ILE A 87 5.29 6.82 4.97
N ALA A 88 6.35 6.08 5.36
CA ALA A 88 6.90 6.07 6.72
C ALA A 88 7.40 7.44 7.22
N ARG A 89 7.48 8.43 6.33
CA ARG A 89 7.89 9.81 6.64
C ARG A 89 6.70 10.71 7.03
N PHE A 90 5.49 10.20 6.95
CA PHE A 90 4.25 10.92 7.23
C PHE A 90 3.53 10.34 8.45
N GLU A 91 2.42 10.96 8.83
CA GLU A 91 1.72 10.66 10.07
C GLU A 91 0.96 9.33 10.01
N LYS A 92 0.25 9.06 8.90
CA LYS A 92 -0.66 7.92 8.84
C LYS A 92 -0.79 7.29 7.46
N VAL A 93 -1.24 6.04 7.45
CA VAL A 93 -1.60 5.29 6.24
C VAL A 93 -2.85 4.45 6.49
N ILE A 94 -3.62 4.22 5.43
CA ILE A 94 -4.81 3.35 5.45
C ILE A 94 -4.43 1.96 4.92
N LEU A 95 -4.82 0.92 5.64
CA LEU A 95 -4.76 -0.48 5.22
C LEU A 95 -6.17 -0.98 4.89
N LEU A 96 -6.37 -1.48 3.67
CA LEU A 96 -7.58 -2.21 3.32
C LEU A 96 -7.36 -3.71 3.54
N SER A 97 -8.25 -4.35 4.29
CA SER A 97 -8.12 -5.78 4.62
C SER A 97 -9.47 -6.46 4.78
N TRP A 98 -9.48 -7.80 4.90
CA TRP A 98 -10.67 -8.52 5.34
C TRP A 98 -11.02 -8.14 6.79
N PRO A 99 -12.30 -8.23 7.20
CA PRO A 99 -12.67 -8.00 8.58
C PRO A 99 -12.08 -9.08 9.50
N PRO A 100 -11.99 -8.82 10.82
CA PRO A 100 -11.71 -9.85 11.81
C PRO A 100 -12.62 -11.08 11.65
N PRO A 101 -12.15 -12.29 12.03
CA PRO A 101 -10.89 -12.57 12.71
C PRO A 101 -9.67 -12.70 11.78
N GLN A 102 -9.86 -12.99 10.50
CA GLN A 102 -8.76 -13.22 9.56
C GLN A 102 -8.59 -12.04 8.60
N ARG A 103 -7.87 -11.01 9.05
CA ARG A 103 -7.72 -9.75 8.31
C ARG A 103 -6.75 -9.83 7.14
N LEU A 104 -5.57 -10.39 7.41
CA LEU A 104 -4.45 -10.43 6.47
C LEU A 104 -4.39 -11.76 5.73
N HIS A 105 -3.58 -11.79 4.67
CA HIS A 105 -3.36 -13.03 3.94
C HIS A 105 -2.75 -14.12 4.85
N PRO A 106 -3.31 -15.35 4.88
CA PRO A 106 -2.90 -16.39 5.84
C PRO A 106 -1.44 -16.82 5.70
N SER A 107 -0.87 -16.73 4.50
CA SER A 107 0.52 -17.13 4.27
C SER A 107 1.56 -16.19 4.88
N GLY A 108 1.19 -14.95 5.22
CA GLY A 108 2.19 -13.94 5.60
C GLY A 108 3.01 -13.37 4.43
N LEU A 109 2.78 -13.86 3.20
CA LEU A 109 3.62 -13.56 2.04
C LEU A 109 3.04 -12.48 1.13
N SER A 110 2.04 -11.71 1.58
CA SER A 110 1.58 -10.55 0.82
C SER A 110 2.68 -9.49 0.77
N SER A 111 2.69 -8.65 -0.26
CA SER A 111 3.64 -7.52 -0.35
C SER A 111 3.51 -6.60 0.86
N TYR A 112 2.28 -6.38 1.35
CA TYR A 112 2.04 -5.68 2.60
C TYR A 112 2.81 -6.29 3.77
N GLN A 113 2.59 -7.57 4.08
CA GLN A 113 3.19 -8.24 5.25
C GLN A 113 4.71 -8.39 5.14
N SER A 114 5.22 -8.74 3.95
CA SER A 114 6.63 -9.11 3.76
C SER A 114 7.56 -7.94 3.43
N ILE A 115 7.00 -6.81 2.96
CA ILE A 115 7.79 -5.66 2.50
C ILE A 115 7.33 -4.37 3.16
N GLU A 116 6.04 -4.03 3.05
CA GLU A 116 5.56 -2.68 3.36
C GLU A 116 5.41 -2.44 4.87
N GLU A 117 4.75 -3.38 5.56
CA GLU A 117 4.48 -3.36 7.00
C GLU A 117 5.75 -3.15 7.84
N PRO A 118 6.83 -3.92 7.69
CA PRO A 118 8.03 -3.70 8.49
C PRO A 118 8.70 -2.35 8.20
N ILE A 119 8.54 -1.78 7.01
CA ILE A 119 9.09 -0.46 6.68
C ILE A 119 8.26 0.64 7.33
N ILE A 120 6.92 0.62 7.19
CA ILE A 120 6.05 1.66 7.76
C ILE A 120 5.99 1.62 9.28
N GLN A 121 6.25 0.46 9.91
CA GLN A 121 6.40 0.34 11.36
C GLN A 121 7.79 0.76 11.87
N GLY A 122 8.73 1.09 10.98
CA GLY A 122 10.10 1.47 11.33
C GLY A 122 10.99 0.31 11.79
N LEU A 123 10.61 -0.95 11.52
CA LEU A 123 11.49 -2.10 11.72
C LEU A 123 12.64 -2.08 10.69
N LEU A 124 12.37 -1.55 9.50
CA LEU A 124 13.31 -1.40 8.39
C LEU A 124 13.43 0.07 7.97
N GLY A 125 14.03 0.88 8.84
CA GLY A 125 14.28 2.30 8.61
C GLY A 125 14.16 3.12 9.89
N HIS A 126 14.82 4.27 9.98
CA HIS A 126 14.75 5.14 11.17
C HIS A 126 13.48 6.02 11.20
N CYS A 127 12.42 5.65 10.47
CA CYS A 127 11.17 6.38 10.38
C CYS A 127 10.00 5.39 10.40
N ALA A 128 8.92 5.76 11.09
CA ALA A 128 7.69 4.99 11.16
C ALA A 128 6.49 5.95 11.04
N VAL A 129 5.38 5.46 10.49
CA VAL A 129 4.11 6.17 10.62
C VAL A 129 3.69 6.21 12.08
N GLN A 130 2.98 7.27 12.47
CA GLN A 130 2.40 7.37 13.80
C GLN A 130 1.18 6.44 13.93
N GLN A 131 0.44 6.22 12.85
CA GLN A 131 -0.76 5.39 12.86
C GLN A 131 -0.95 4.57 11.58
N ILE A 132 -1.38 3.32 11.73
CA ILE A 132 -1.99 2.54 10.65
C ILE A 132 -3.47 2.38 10.98
N LEU A 133 -4.32 2.92 10.11
CA LEU A 133 -5.77 2.78 10.20
C LEU A 133 -6.20 1.66 9.26
N THR A 134 -7.09 0.78 9.69
CA THR A 134 -7.64 -0.25 8.81
C THR A 134 -9.09 0.03 8.47
N VAL A 135 -9.49 -0.35 7.26
CA VAL A 135 -10.86 -0.31 6.75
C VAL A 135 -11.19 -1.64 6.07
N HIS A 136 -12.46 -2.07 6.15
CA HIS A 136 -12.93 -3.34 5.59
C HIS A 136 -13.95 -3.10 4.46
N PRO A 137 -13.50 -2.75 3.25
CA PRO A 137 -14.38 -2.35 2.14
C PRO A 137 -15.24 -3.51 1.60
N THR A 138 -15.04 -4.74 2.09
CA THR A 138 -15.85 -5.90 1.72
C THR A 138 -17.12 -6.04 2.55
N VAL A 139 -17.30 -5.21 3.59
CA VAL A 139 -18.48 -5.18 4.45
C VAL A 139 -19.23 -3.86 4.16
N PRO A 140 -20.31 -3.88 3.35
CA PRO A 140 -20.99 -2.65 2.90
C PRO A 140 -21.46 -1.74 4.04
N GLU A 141 -21.94 -2.32 5.14
CA GLU A 141 -22.44 -1.59 6.32
C GLU A 141 -21.33 -0.85 7.07
N ALA A 142 -20.08 -1.16 6.76
CA ALA A 142 -18.92 -0.73 7.51
C ALA A 142 -17.76 -0.28 6.59
N GLU A 143 -18.07 0.05 5.33
CA GLU A 143 -17.09 0.40 4.30
C GLU A 143 -16.29 1.67 4.61
N GLU A 144 -16.82 2.51 5.51
CA GLU A 144 -16.21 3.76 5.98
C GLU A 144 -15.70 3.67 7.43
N PHE A 145 -15.99 2.57 8.14
CA PHE A 145 -15.55 2.44 9.51
C PHE A 145 -14.06 2.12 9.56
N GLN A 146 -13.34 2.94 10.32
CA GLN A 146 -11.90 2.87 10.49
C GLN A 146 -11.53 2.67 11.95
N TYR A 147 -10.49 1.87 12.19
CA TYR A 147 -9.89 1.72 13.51
C TYR A 147 -8.38 1.55 13.41
N GLU A 148 -7.67 1.88 14.49
CA GLU A 148 -6.22 1.77 14.57
C GLU A 148 -5.80 0.30 14.71
N ILE A 149 -4.79 -0.13 13.95
CA ILE A 149 -4.12 -1.43 14.13
C ILE A 149 -2.66 -1.28 14.58
N TRP A 150 -2.11 -0.07 14.47
CA TRP A 150 -0.77 0.28 14.92
C TRP A 150 -0.74 1.76 15.32
N PRO A 151 -0.10 2.13 16.45
CA PRO A 151 0.62 1.25 17.38
C PRO A 151 -0.29 0.47 18.35
N ASN A 152 -1.55 0.87 18.51
CA ASN A 152 -2.49 0.17 19.39
C ASN A 152 -3.56 -0.54 18.54
N ASP A 153 -3.62 -1.88 18.63
CA ASP A 153 -4.66 -2.64 17.96
C ASP A 153 -6.03 -2.42 18.65
N LYS A 154 -6.90 -1.67 17.97
CA LYS A 154 -8.27 -1.36 18.39
C LYS A 154 -9.32 -2.22 17.68
N SER A 155 -8.96 -3.38 17.13
CA SER A 155 -9.90 -4.30 16.46
C SER A 155 -11.06 -4.78 17.34
N SER A 156 -10.91 -4.73 18.67
CA SER A 156 -12.02 -4.96 19.59
C SER A 156 -13.18 -3.97 19.42
N THR A 157 -12.93 -2.76 18.91
CA THR A 157 -13.97 -1.78 18.60
C THR A 157 -14.83 -2.23 17.42
N TRP A 158 -14.20 -2.82 16.40
CA TRP A 158 -14.91 -3.42 15.26
C TRP A 158 -15.81 -4.57 15.70
N VAL A 159 -15.26 -5.55 16.44
CA VAL A 159 -15.97 -6.75 16.89
C VAL A 159 -17.17 -6.43 17.81
N LYS A 160 -17.11 -5.29 18.53
CA LYS A 160 -18.24 -4.84 19.35
C LYS A 160 -19.38 -4.24 18.53
N GLN A 161 -19.08 -3.73 17.34
CA GLN A 161 -20.02 -3.00 16.51
C GLN A 161 -20.61 -3.87 15.38
N PHE A 162 -19.85 -4.85 14.88
CA PHE A 162 -20.20 -5.74 13.76
C PHE A 162 -19.86 -7.19 14.11
#